data_AF-A0A4P6LU18-F1
#
_entry.id   AF-A0A4P6LU18-F1
#
_cell.length_a   1.000
_cell.length_b   1.000
_cell.length_c   1.000
_cell.angle_alpha   90.00
_cell.angle_beta   90.00
_cell.angle_gamma   90.00
#
_symmetry.space_group_name_H-M   'P 1'
#
loop_
_entity.id
_entity.type
_entity.pdbx_description
1 polymer ?
#
loop_
_entity_poly.entity_id
_entity_poly.type
_entity_poly.pdbx_seq_one_letter_code
_entity_poly.pdbx_strand_id
1 'polypeptide(L)' 'MLFEKNGAHGMLFETLEGQKMLALHAPNDTPNEKAVFLPVEEKAGMLILKESI' A
#
# COMPACT_ATOMS: atom_id res chain seq x y z
N MET A 1 1.25 10.86 7.50
CA MET A 1 1.76 9.47 7.65
C MET A 1 0.69 8.57 7.07
N LEU A 2 1.00 7.61 6.18
CA LEU A 2 -0.04 6.84 5.45
C LEU A 2 -0.81 5.87 6.37
N PHE A 3 -0.24 5.51 7.52
CA PHE A 3 -0.86 4.70 8.57
C PHE A 3 -0.51 5.29 9.94
N GLU A 4 -1.49 5.34 10.85
CA GLU A 4 -1.29 5.84 12.23
C GLU A 4 -0.81 4.73 13.20
N LYS A 5 -1.03 3.46 12.86
CA LYS A 5 -0.58 2.28 13.63
C LYS A 5 -0.43 1.08 12.70
N ASN A 6 0.54 0.20 12.96
CA ASN A 6 0.78 -1.06 12.23
C ASN A 6 1.20 -0.95 10.75
N GLY A 7 1.84 0.15 10.32
CA GLY A 7 2.50 0.19 9.01
C GLY A 7 3.69 -0.77 8.98
N ALA A 8 3.60 -1.87 8.23
CA ALA A 8 4.70 -2.81 8.06
C ALA A 8 5.62 -2.42 6.89
N HIS A 9 6.62 -3.25 6.61
CA HIS A 9 7.42 -3.12 5.38
C HIS A 9 6.50 -3.19 4.16
N GLY A 10 6.53 -2.12 3.35
CA GLY A 10 5.77 -2.04 2.12
C GLY A 10 6.67 -1.98 0.89
N MET A 11 6.10 -2.34 -0.25
CA MET A 11 6.76 -2.29 -1.56
C MET A 11 5.82 -1.63 -2.57
N LEU A 12 6.36 -0.79 -3.44
CA LEU A 12 5.63 -0.29 -4.62
C LEU A 12 5.93 -1.16 -5.83
N PHE A 13 4.92 -1.46 -6.61
CA PHE A 13 5.07 -2.16 -7.88
C PHE A 13 4.01 -1.69 -8.89
N GLU A 14 4.22 -2.04 -10.16
CA GLU A 14 3.26 -1.84 -11.24
C GLU A 14 2.67 -3.19 -11.65
N THR A 15 1.34 -3.26 -11.82
CA THR A 15 0.69 -4.45 -12.39
C THR A 15 1.00 -4.57 -13.88
N LEU A 16 0.65 -5.70 -14.48
CA LEU A 16 0.81 -5.91 -15.93
C LEU A 16 -0.06 -4.94 -16.75
N GLU A 17 -1.15 -4.45 -16.18
CA GLU A 17 -2.04 -3.42 -16.73
C GLU A 17 -1.54 -1.99 -16.46
N GLY A 18 -0.37 -1.83 -15.85
CA GLY A 18 0.26 -0.53 -15.57
C GLY A 18 -0.31 0.21 -14.35
N GLN A 19 -1.02 -0.47 -13.46
CA GLN A 19 -1.53 0.16 -12.23
C GLN A 19 -0.45 0.18 -11.14
N LYS A 20 -0.18 1.35 -10.54
CA LYS A 20 0.70 1.46 -9.36
C LYS A 20 -0.01 0.93 -8.11
N MET A 21 0.64 0.01 -7.42
CA MET A 21 0.13 -0.66 -6.22
C MET A 21 1.13 -0.55 -5.08
N LEU A 22 0.63 -0.33 -3.86
CA LEU A 22 1.36 -0.45 -2.62
C LEU A 22 1.02 -1.80 -1.97
N ALA A 23 2.01 -2.68 -1.90
CA ALA A 23 1.95 -3.87 -1.05
C ALA A 23 2.33 -3.49 0.39
N LEU A 24 1.59 -3.97 1.37
CA LEU A 24 1.88 -3.81 2.80
C LEU A 24 1.51 -5.09 3.54
N HIS A 25 2.24 -5.44 4.60
CA HIS A 25 1.77 -6.43 5.57
C HIS A 25 0.86 -5.75 6.61
N ALA A 26 -0.36 -6.24 6.79
CA ALA A 26 -1.29 -5.74 7.80
C ALA A 26 -2.14 -6.88 8.40
N PRO A 27 -2.35 -6.91 9.73
CA PRO A 27 -1.70 -6.07 10.73
C PRO A 27 -0.17 -6.37 10.78
N ASN A 28 0.62 -5.46 11.37
CA ASN A 28 2.03 -5.69 11.67
C ASN A 28 2.16 -6.45 13.00
N ASP A 29 1.62 -7.66 13.03
CA ASP A 29 1.52 -8.52 14.21
C ASP A 29 1.84 -9.97 13.82
N THR A 30 3.00 -10.48 14.23
CA THR A 30 3.46 -11.83 13.87
C THR A 30 2.77 -12.91 14.70
N PRO A 31 2.21 -13.97 14.09
CA PRO A 31 2.27 -14.38 12.69
C PRO A 31 1.00 -14.04 11.87
N ASN A 32 0.20 -13.09 12.34
CA ASN A 32 -1.12 -12.78 11.81
C ASN A 32 -1.09 -11.82 10.61
N GLU A 33 0.08 -11.43 10.12
CA GLU A 33 0.20 -10.48 9.04
C GLU A 33 -0.35 -11.02 7.72
N LYS A 34 -1.01 -10.17 6.95
CA LYS A 34 -1.49 -10.49 5.60
C LYS A 34 -0.99 -9.45 4.61
N ALA A 35 -0.64 -9.88 3.41
CA ALA A 35 -0.38 -8.97 2.31
C ALA A 35 -1.68 -8.27 1.91
N VAL A 36 -1.68 -6.95 1.93
CA VAL A 36 -2.72 -6.09 1.39
C VAL A 36 -2.15 -5.29 0.22
N PHE A 37 -2.96 -5.12 -0.82
CA PHE A 37 -2.57 -4.41 -2.03
C PHE A 37 -3.49 -3.20 -2.21
N LEU A 38 -2.92 -2.01 -2.14
CA LEU A 38 -3.66 -0.76 -2.21
C LEU A 38 -3.30 -0.02 -3.49
N PRO A 39 -4.27 0.35 -4.34
CA PRO A 39 -3.97 1.17 -5.51
C PRO A 39 -3.51 2.55 -5.07
N VAL A 40 -2.46 3.06 -5.70
CA VAL A 40 -1.90 4.39 -5.43
C VAL A 40 -1.73 5.20 -6.69
N GLU A 41 -1.67 6.50 -6.53
CA GLU A 41 -1.27 7.44 -7.57
C GLU A 41 -0.22 8.41 -7.04
N GLU A 42 0.58 8.93 -7.96
CA GLU A 42 1.60 9.92 -7.64
C GLU A 42 1.08 11.31 -8.00
N LYS A 43 1.05 12.22 -7.02
CA LYS A 43 0.58 13.60 -7.17
C LYS A 43 1.56 14.53 -6.47
N ALA A 44 2.19 15.43 -7.24
CA ALA A 44 3.18 16.39 -6.74
C ALA A 44 4.31 15.74 -5.90
N GLY A 45 4.83 14.60 -6.37
CA GLY A 45 5.90 13.84 -5.68
C GLY A 45 5.44 13.09 -4.43
N MET A 46 4.13 13.05 -4.15
CA MET A 46 3.54 12.29 -3.06
C MET A 46 2.77 11.08 -3.60
N LEU A 47 2.77 9.99 -2.84
CA LEU A 47 1.93 8.83 -3.10
C LEU A 47 0.61 8.98 -2.33
N ILE A 48 -0.49 8.88 -3.05
CA ILE A 48 -1.85 9.03 -2.52
C ILE A 48 -2.60 7.72 -2.78
N LEU A 49 -3.29 7.20 -1.77
CA LEU A 49 -4.19 6.05 -1.95
C LEU A 49 -5.32 6.46 -2.90
N LYS A 50 -5.61 5.61 -3.89
CA LYS A 50 -6.84 5.74 -4.67
C LYS A 50 -8.00 5.27 -3.81
N GLU A 51 -8.97 6.14 -3.57
CA GLU A 51 -10.22 5.74 -2.92
C GLU A 51 -10.91 4.67 -3.80
N SER A 52 -11.20 3.52 -3.21
CA SER A 52 -12.10 2.54 -3.80
C SER A 52 -13.52 3.00 -3.48
N ILE A 53 -14.33 3.23 -4.51
CA ILE A 53 -15.79 3.47 -4.40
C ILE A 53 -16.46 2.22 -3.82
#